data_AF-A0A1E4L9Y2-F1
#
_entry.id   AF-A0A1E4L9Y2-F1
#
_cell.length_a   1.000
_cell.length_b   1.000
_cell.length_c   1.000
_cell.angle_alpha   90.00
_cell.angle_beta   90.00
_cell.angle_gamma   90.00
#
_symmetry.space_group_name_H-M   'P 1'
#
loop_
_entity.id
_entity.type
_entity.pdbx_description
1 polymer ?
#
loop_
_entity_poly.entity_id
_entity_poly.type
_entity_poly.pdbx_seq_one_letter_code
_entity_poly.pdbx_strand_id
1 'polypeptide(L)'
;MTLQVDFEHFVAAIQRHLSTKFVYVCQHESRTLLTAADPEKAFVIVSSTRTSAEDAHATLKEAGLETAEGMWRNDVGSYGESFDGFPFIAAVSYDSEDEMPGVWVDAYPEMPTQAMVLKALFDEFRQTGEVGEVSFEEFVRQANPNVVIVSPTEVASFLDAKSETPCP
;
A
#
# COMPACT_ATOMS: atom_id res chain seq x y z
N MET A 1 -11.33 -21.34 -3.63
CA MET A 1 -10.14 -21.90 -2.93
C MET A 1 -8.91 -21.44 -3.67
N THR A 2 -7.86 -21.05 -2.95
CA THR A 2 -6.65 -20.45 -3.55
C THR A 2 -5.43 -21.27 -3.17
N LEU A 3 -4.58 -21.59 -4.16
CA LEU A 3 -3.28 -22.24 -3.96
C LEU A 3 -2.18 -21.24 -4.31
N GLN A 4 -1.37 -20.87 -3.32
CA GLN A 4 -0.20 -20.02 -3.52
C GLN A 4 1.04 -20.90 -3.70
N VAL A 5 1.84 -20.61 -4.73
CA VAL A 5 3.08 -21.33 -5.04
C VAL A 5 4.18 -20.35 -5.43
N ASP A 6 5.42 -20.80 -5.33
CA ASP A 6 6.57 -20.07 -5.88
C ASP A 6 6.53 -20.07 -7.41
N PHE A 7 7.17 -19.06 -8.02
CA PHE A 7 7.13 -18.84 -9.47
C PHE A 7 7.70 -20.04 -10.24
N GLU A 8 8.74 -20.66 -9.72
CA GLU A 8 9.40 -21.84 -10.29
C GLU A 8 8.45 -23.05 -10.38
N HIS A 9 7.46 -23.11 -9.49
CA HIS A 9 6.47 -24.20 -9.44
C HIS A 9 5.14 -23.83 -10.11
N PHE A 10 4.96 -22.58 -10.53
CA PHE A 10 3.69 -22.05 -10.99
C PHE A 10 3.16 -22.78 -12.23
N VAL A 11 4.00 -22.98 -13.24
CA VAL A 11 3.63 -23.69 -14.48
C VAL A 11 3.21 -25.14 -14.16
N ALA A 12 3.98 -25.83 -13.34
CA ALA A 12 3.69 -27.22 -12.95
C ALA A 12 2.37 -27.31 -12.16
N ALA A 13 2.10 -26.33 -11.29
CA ALA A 13 0.86 -26.25 -10.54
C ALA A 13 -0.36 -26.05 -11.46
N ILE A 14 -0.26 -25.14 -12.46
CA ILE A 14 -1.31 -24.95 -13.48
C ILE A 14 -1.58 -26.26 -14.20
N GLN A 15 -0.55 -26.89 -14.75
CA GLN A 15 -0.69 -28.14 -15.53
C GLN A 15 -1.30 -29.29 -14.72
N ARG A 16 -1.07 -29.31 -13.39
CA ARG A 16 -1.57 -30.36 -12.51
C ARG A 16 -3.02 -30.15 -12.08
N HIS A 17 -3.44 -28.90 -11.87
CA HIS A 17 -4.70 -28.60 -11.18
C HIS A 17 -5.74 -27.90 -12.06
N LEU A 18 -5.31 -27.15 -13.07
CA LEU A 18 -6.17 -26.37 -13.94
C LEU A 18 -6.19 -26.94 -15.36
N SER A 19 -7.33 -26.77 -16.02
CA SER A 19 -7.49 -27.13 -17.44
C SER A 19 -7.06 -25.98 -18.36
N THR A 20 -6.95 -24.77 -17.82
CA THR A 20 -6.61 -23.56 -18.57
C THR A 20 -5.11 -23.46 -18.83
N LYS A 21 -4.75 -22.82 -19.93
CA LYS A 21 -3.39 -22.36 -20.22
C LYS A 21 -3.23 -20.85 -20.11
N PHE A 22 -4.29 -20.16 -19.69
CA PHE A 22 -4.35 -18.72 -19.65
C PHE A 22 -3.97 -18.19 -18.27
N VAL A 23 -3.06 -17.22 -18.26
CA VAL A 23 -2.52 -16.57 -17.05
C VAL A 23 -2.66 -15.07 -17.18
N TYR A 24 -3.18 -14.44 -16.13
CA TYR A 24 -3.11 -13.00 -15.98
C TYR A 24 -1.84 -12.61 -15.22
N VAL A 25 -1.11 -11.65 -15.76
CA VAL A 25 0.13 -11.11 -15.21
C VAL A 25 -0.10 -9.62 -14.96
N CYS A 26 0.34 -9.12 -13.81
CA CYS A 26 0.25 -7.71 -13.48
C CYS A 26 1.47 -7.30 -12.64
N GLN A 27 2.10 -6.18 -13.00
CA GLN A 27 3.08 -5.54 -12.13
C GLN A 27 2.32 -4.90 -10.95
N HIS A 28 2.68 -5.30 -9.74
CA HIS A 28 2.10 -4.84 -8.49
C HIS A 28 3.22 -4.45 -7.55
N GLU A 29 3.39 -3.14 -7.36
CA GLU A 29 4.53 -2.57 -6.62
C GLU A 29 5.89 -3.11 -7.14
N SER A 30 6.71 -3.64 -6.24
CA SER A 30 8.04 -4.23 -6.50
C SER A 30 7.99 -5.68 -6.99
N ARG A 31 6.80 -6.22 -7.27
CA ARG A 31 6.60 -7.62 -7.66
C ARG A 31 5.69 -7.75 -8.86
N THR A 32 5.83 -8.86 -9.56
CA THR A 32 4.86 -9.28 -10.57
C THR A 32 3.96 -10.34 -9.95
N LEU A 33 2.65 -10.10 -10.00
CA LEU A 33 1.63 -11.04 -9.58
C LEU A 33 1.17 -11.86 -10.80
N LEU A 34 1.01 -13.17 -10.58
CA LEU A 34 0.53 -14.11 -11.58
C LEU A 34 -0.67 -14.85 -11.03
N THR A 35 -1.71 -14.96 -11.87
CA THR A 35 -2.93 -15.64 -11.48
C THR A 35 -3.48 -16.47 -12.62
N ALA A 36 -3.87 -17.70 -12.29
CA ALA A 36 -4.56 -18.60 -13.21
C ALA A 36 -5.78 -19.17 -12.50
N ALA A 37 -6.90 -19.21 -13.19
CA ALA A 37 -8.14 -19.76 -12.69
C ALA A 37 -8.85 -20.53 -13.79
N ASP A 38 -9.61 -21.54 -13.40
CA ASP A 38 -10.48 -22.29 -14.28
C ASP A 38 -11.93 -21.87 -13.97
N PRO A 39 -12.71 -21.32 -14.91
CA PRO A 39 -14.07 -20.85 -14.61
C PRO A 39 -15.01 -21.99 -14.18
N GLU A 40 -14.70 -23.25 -14.52
CA GLU A 40 -15.50 -24.41 -14.13
C GLU A 40 -15.15 -24.94 -12.74
N LYS A 41 -14.02 -24.50 -12.17
CA LYS A 41 -13.56 -24.90 -10.84
C LYS A 41 -13.45 -23.66 -9.95
N ALA A 42 -13.99 -23.72 -8.73
CA ALA A 42 -13.77 -22.66 -7.74
C ALA A 42 -12.34 -22.70 -7.16
N PHE A 43 -11.32 -22.70 -8.02
CA PHE A 43 -9.91 -22.91 -7.71
C PHE A 43 -9.02 -21.93 -8.50
N VAL A 44 -8.19 -21.20 -7.77
CA VAL A 44 -7.26 -20.20 -8.31
C VAL A 44 -5.85 -20.55 -7.86
N ILE A 45 -4.89 -20.43 -8.76
CA ILE A 45 -3.46 -20.53 -8.45
C ILE A 45 -2.84 -19.15 -8.56
N VAL A 46 -2.09 -18.77 -7.53
CA VAL A 46 -1.44 -17.47 -7.42
C VAL A 46 0.05 -17.65 -7.19
N SER A 47 0.85 -16.82 -7.83
CA SER A 47 2.29 -16.72 -7.60
C SER A 47 2.72 -15.26 -7.63
N SER A 48 3.83 -14.94 -6.97
CA SER A 48 4.48 -13.64 -7.05
C SER A 48 5.97 -13.81 -7.33
N THR A 49 6.55 -12.92 -8.14
CA THR A 49 7.99 -12.91 -8.45
C THR A 49 8.53 -11.48 -8.39
N ARG A 50 9.84 -11.32 -8.23
CA ARG A 50 10.53 -10.03 -8.33
C ARG A 50 10.95 -9.70 -9.76
N THR A 51 10.81 -10.63 -10.69
CA THR A 51 11.07 -10.38 -12.11
C THR A 51 10.05 -9.40 -12.66
N SER A 52 10.45 -8.63 -13.68
CA SER A 52 9.54 -7.69 -14.35
C SER A 52 8.35 -8.43 -14.97
N ALA A 53 7.22 -7.73 -15.17
CA ALA A 53 6.07 -8.30 -15.86
C ALA A 53 6.42 -8.77 -17.28
N GLU A 54 7.28 -8.05 -17.99
CA GLU A 54 7.76 -8.42 -19.33
C GLU A 54 8.53 -9.76 -19.32
N ASP A 55 9.47 -9.92 -18.38
CA ASP A 55 10.24 -11.16 -18.23
C ASP A 55 9.35 -12.33 -17.81
N ALA A 56 8.38 -12.08 -16.93
CA ALA A 56 7.38 -13.07 -16.54
C ALA A 56 6.52 -13.50 -17.74
N HIS A 57 6.07 -12.56 -18.56
CA HIS A 57 5.35 -12.84 -19.81
C HIS A 57 6.17 -13.72 -20.76
N ALA A 58 7.45 -13.39 -20.97
CA ALA A 58 8.35 -14.16 -21.82
C ALA A 58 8.50 -15.60 -21.30
N THR A 59 8.83 -15.75 -20.01
CA THR A 59 9.04 -17.05 -19.35
C THR A 59 7.81 -17.96 -19.45
N LEU A 60 6.61 -17.42 -19.22
CA LEU A 60 5.37 -18.20 -19.28
C LEU A 60 5.00 -18.59 -20.72
N LYS A 61 5.26 -17.71 -21.71
CA LYS A 61 5.05 -18.02 -23.13
C LYS A 61 5.99 -19.13 -23.61
N GLU A 62 7.25 -19.12 -23.19
CA GLU A 62 8.20 -20.21 -23.46
C GLU A 62 7.73 -21.54 -22.87
N ALA A 63 7.07 -21.50 -21.71
CA ALA A 63 6.44 -22.66 -21.08
C ALA A 63 5.11 -23.11 -21.75
N GLY A 64 4.69 -22.44 -22.83
CA GLY A 64 3.48 -22.78 -23.59
C GLY A 64 2.17 -22.30 -22.97
N LEU A 65 2.23 -21.30 -22.09
CA LEU A 65 1.06 -20.64 -21.51
C LEU A 65 0.71 -19.38 -22.31
N GLU A 66 -0.58 -19.08 -22.38
CA GLU A 66 -1.10 -17.83 -22.89
C GLU A 66 -1.13 -16.82 -21.75
N THR A 67 -0.67 -15.60 -22.02
CA THR A 67 -0.60 -14.56 -21.01
C THR A 67 -1.29 -13.28 -21.47
N ALA A 68 -1.97 -12.63 -20.54
CA ALA A 68 -2.53 -11.30 -20.73
C ALA A 68 -2.28 -10.44 -19.51
N GLU A 69 -2.30 -9.13 -19.72
CA GLU A 69 -2.24 -8.18 -18.63
C GLU A 69 -3.60 -8.13 -17.92
N GLY A 70 -3.60 -8.21 -16.59
CA GLY A 70 -4.83 -8.09 -15.80
C GLY A 70 -4.71 -8.58 -14.36
N MET A 71 -5.69 -8.22 -13.54
CA MET A 71 -5.77 -8.62 -12.13
C MET A 71 -7.23 -8.86 -11.75
N TRP A 72 -7.45 -9.87 -10.91
CA TRP A 72 -8.77 -10.20 -10.37
C TRP A 72 -9.12 -9.22 -9.27
N ARG A 73 -10.29 -8.59 -9.35
CA ARG A 73 -10.85 -7.73 -8.31
C ARG A 73 -12.24 -8.22 -7.95
N ASN A 74 -12.55 -8.24 -6.66
CA ASN A 74 -13.86 -8.67 -6.16
C ASN A 74 -14.93 -7.57 -6.28
N ASP A 75 -14.53 -6.31 -6.49
CA ASP A 75 -15.44 -5.17 -6.54
C ASP A 75 -15.67 -4.68 -7.96
N VAL A 76 -16.93 -4.75 -8.41
CA VAL A 76 -17.44 -4.15 -9.66
C VAL A 76 -17.63 -2.62 -9.51
N GLY A 77 -17.02 -2.01 -8.49
CA GLY A 77 -17.50 -0.75 -7.93
C GLY A 77 -16.49 0.30 -7.52
N SER A 78 -15.18 0.15 -7.80
CA SER A 78 -14.26 1.28 -7.63
C SER A 78 -13.16 1.27 -8.69
N TYR A 79 -13.36 2.08 -9.73
CA TYR A 79 -12.33 2.43 -10.72
C TYR A 79 -11.31 3.45 -10.16
N GLY A 80 -11.27 3.66 -8.84
CA GLY A 80 -10.31 4.55 -8.21
C GLY A 80 -10.26 4.25 -6.72
N GLU A 81 -9.43 3.30 -6.33
CA GLU A 81 -8.80 3.22 -5.00
C GLU A 81 -7.81 2.07 -5.05
N SER A 82 -6.61 2.41 -5.50
CA SER A 82 -5.43 1.60 -5.29
C SER A 82 -5.20 1.55 -3.79
N PHE A 83 -5.58 0.45 -3.13
CA PHE A 83 -5.17 0.15 -1.75
C PHE A 83 -3.66 -0.21 -1.64
N ASP A 84 -2.87 0.10 -2.68
CA ASP A 84 -1.47 -0.31 -2.88
C ASP A 84 -0.54 0.90 -3.15
N GLY A 85 -0.97 2.11 -2.77
CA GLY A 85 -0.12 3.31 -2.73
C GLY A 85 0.39 3.55 -1.31
N PHE A 86 1.55 4.22 -1.17
CA PHE A 86 1.94 4.78 0.13
C PHE A 86 0.76 5.55 0.74
N PRO A 87 0.49 5.44 2.04
CA PRO A 87 -0.56 6.25 2.65
C PRO A 87 -0.18 7.73 2.62
N PHE A 88 -1.17 8.61 2.75
CA PHE A 88 -0.89 9.99 3.11
C PHE A 88 -0.33 10.02 4.54
N ILE A 89 0.83 10.63 4.73
CA ILE A 89 1.44 10.76 6.06
C ILE A 89 1.20 12.18 6.55
N ALA A 90 0.51 12.33 7.68
CA ALA A 90 0.38 13.60 8.37
C ALA A 90 1.36 13.65 9.53
N ALA A 91 2.09 14.76 9.65
CA ALA A 91 2.96 15.06 10.77
C ALA A 91 2.57 16.41 11.37
N VAL A 92 2.43 16.45 12.69
CA VAL A 92 2.13 17.66 13.45
C VAL A 92 3.26 17.91 14.44
N SER A 93 3.96 19.03 14.27
CA SER A 93 4.85 19.54 15.32
C SER A 93 4.07 20.47 16.24
N TYR A 94 4.26 20.35 17.54
CA TYR A 94 3.59 21.18 18.54
C TYR A 94 4.54 21.55 19.68
N ASP A 95 4.26 22.68 20.31
CA ASP A 95 4.94 23.10 21.53
C ASP A 95 4.39 22.30 22.72
N SER A 96 5.28 21.70 23.51
CA SER A 96 4.93 20.97 24.73
C SER A 96 5.45 21.71 25.97
N GLU A 97 4.92 21.40 27.15
CA GLU A 97 5.45 21.97 28.40
C GLU A 97 6.87 21.45 28.72
N ASP A 98 7.24 20.30 28.16
CA ASP A 98 8.61 19.80 28.23
C ASP A 98 9.52 20.64 27.32
N GLU A 99 10.80 20.80 27.68
CA GLU A 99 11.77 21.67 26.98
C GLU A 99 12.02 21.33 25.49
N MET A 100 11.36 20.29 24.96
CA MET A 100 11.50 19.82 23.58
C MET A 100 10.14 19.85 22.85
N PRO A 101 10.11 20.35 21.60
CA PRO A 101 8.90 20.30 20.78
C PRO A 101 8.52 18.86 20.46
N GLY A 102 7.21 18.57 20.53
CA GLY A 102 6.66 17.27 20.24
C GLY A 102 6.38 17.09 18.74
N VAL A 103 6.39 15.83 18.30
CA VAL A 103 5.98 15.44 16.94
C VAL A 103 5.01 14.29 17.02
N TRP A 104 3.85 14.47 16.42
CA TRP A 104 2.85 13.44 16.25
C TRP A 104 2.74 13.07 14.76
N VAL A 105 2.60 11.78 14.47
CA VAL A 105 2.58 11.27 13.09
C VAL A 105 1.49 10.23 12.94
N ASP A 106 0.74 10.30 11.85
CA ASP A 106 -0.34 9.38 11.54
C ASP A 106 -0.50 9.16 10.03
N ALA A 107 -1.17 8.07 9.65
CA ALA A 107 -1.32 7.61 8.27
C ALA A 107 -2.79 7.56 7.84
N TYR A 108 -3.09 8.09 6.66
CA TYR A 108 -4.44 8.21 6.12
C TYR A 108 -4.56 7.53 4.75
N PRO A 109 -5.67 6.82 4.47
CA PRO A 109 -5.92 6.19 3.18
C PRO A 109 -6.25 7.22 2.08
N GLU A 110 -6.84 8.34 2.46
CA GLU A 110 -7.21 9.46 1.60
C GLU A 110 -6.56 10.75 2.11
N MET A 111 -6.47 11.78 1.25
CA MET A 111 -5.88 13.06 1.63
C MET A 111 -6.67 13.70 2.79
N PRO A 112 -6.10 13.78 4.01
CA PRO A 112 -6.80 14.39 5.12
C PRO A 112 -6.80 15.91 5.00
N THR A 113 -7.76 16.56 5.67
CA THR A 113 -7.68 18.02 5.90
C THR A 113 -6.90 18.31 7.17
N GLN A 114 -6.29 19.49 7.28
CA GLN A 114 -5.58 19.90 8.50
C GLN A 114 -6.48 19.82 9.76
N ALA A 115 -7.76 20.17 9.63
CA ALA A 115 -8.71 20.09 10.75
C ALA A 115 -8.95 18.65 11.21
N MET A 116 -8.98 17.68 10.29
CA MET A 116 -9.09 16.26 10.62
C MET A 116 -7.86 15.77 11.39
N VAL A 117 -6.67 16.14 10.90
CA VAL A 117 -5.39 15.78 11.53
C VAL A 117 -5.30 16.36 12.95
N LEU A 118 -5.60 17.64 13.13
CA LEU A 118 -5.56 18.29 14.45
C LEU A 118 -6.58 17.69 15.42
N LYS A 119 -7.77 17.32 14.91
CA LYS A 119 -8.78 16.67 15.73
C LYS A 119 -8.34 15.28 16.16
N ALA A 120 -7.73 14.49 15.27
CA ALA A 120 -7.18 13.18 15.61
C ALA A 120 -6.11 13.29 16.71
N LEU A 121 -5.18 14.25 16.58
CA LEU A 121 -4.20 14.57 17.62
C LEU A 121 -4.86 14.87 18.98
N PHE A 122 -5.85 15.77 18.99
CA PHE A 122 -6.57 16.13 20.22
C PHE A 122 -7.31 14.93 20.84
N ASP A 123 -7.98 14.13 20.02
CA ASP A 123 -8.73 12.96 20.46
C ASP A 123 -7.77 11.90 21.04
N GLU A 124 -6.57 11.74 20.50
CA GLU A 124 -5.53 10.85 21.05
C GLU A 124 -5.03 11.35 22.40
N PHE A 125 -4.66 12.64 22.52
CA PHE A 125 -4.13 13.19 23.77
C PHE A 125 -5.17 13.17 24.89
N ARG A 126 -6.45 13.32 24.53
CA ARG A 126 -7.56 13.16 25.47
C ARG A 126 -7.71 11.70 25.92
N GLN A 127 -7.47 10.74 25.03
CA GLN A 127 -7.52 9.31 25.36
C GLN A 127 -6.34 8.86 26.22
N THR A 128 -5.14 9.39 25.99
CA THR A 128 -3.96 9.07 26.80
C THR A 128 -3.95 9.80 28.15
N GLY A 129 -4.80 10.82 28.32
CA GLY A 129 -4.90 11.63 29.52
C GLY A 129 -3.83 12.71 29.62
N GLU A 130 -3.12 12.99 28.52
CA GLU A 130 -2.13 14.06 28.40
C GLU A 130 -2.79 15.45 28.32
N VAL A 131 -4.06 15.49 27.91
CA VAL A 131 -4.86 16.71 27.84
C VAL A 131 -5.99 16.64 28.87
N GLY A 132 -6.05 17.65 29.73
CA GLY A 132 -7.13 17.81 30.73
C GLY A 132 -8.48 18.20 30.09
N GLU A 133 -9.39 18.77 30.89
CA GLU A 133 -10.70 19.26 30.41
C GLU A 133 -10.58 20.60 29.66
N VAL A 134 -9.73 20.67 28.62
CA VAL A 134 -9.60 21.82 27.72
C VAL A 134 -10.39 21.61 26.44
N SER A 135 -10.89 22.71 25.86
CA SER A 135 -11.57 22.67 24.57
C SER A 135 -10.56 22.47 23.43
N PHE A 136 -11.04 21.96 22.30
CA PHE A 136 -10.22 21.79 21.10
C PHE A 136 -9.57 23.11 20.63
N GLU A 137 -10.32 24.22 20.68
CA GLU A 137 -9.79 25.54 20.29
C GLU A 137 -8.67 26.03 21.21
N GLU A 138 -8.82 25.79 22.52
CA GLU A 138 -7.81 26.16 23.50
C GLU A 138 -6.55 25.31 23.34
N PHE A 139 -6.74 24.00 23.10
CA PHE A 139 -5.64 23.08 22.80
C PHE A 139 -4.84 23.53 21.57
N VAL A 140 -5.51 23.80 20.44
CA VAL A 140 -4.84 24.26 19.21
C VAL A 140 -4.10 25.58 19.43
N ARG A 141 -4.66 26.50 20.22
CA ARG A 141 -4.01 27.77 20.52
C ARG A 141 -2.74 27.60 21.36
N GLN A 142 -2.76 26.71 22.35
CA GLN A 142 -1.61 26.47 23.23
C GLN A 142 -0.51 25.65 22.55
N ALA A 143 -0.91 24.59 21.83
CA ALA A 143 0.01 23.69 21.14
C ALA A 143 0.71 24.35 19.95
N ASN A 144 0.19 25.46 19.43
CA ASN A 144 0.72 26.20 18.28
C ASN A 144 1.15 25.26 17.11
N PRO A 145 0.26 24.38 16.64
CA PRO A 145 0.66 23.26 15.81
C PRO A 145 1.01 23.69 14.37
N ASN A 146 2.04 23.05 13.81
CA ASN A 146 2.33 23.11 12.39
C ASN A 146 2.09 21.73 11.75
N VAL A 147 1.21 21.70 10.74
CA VAL A 147 0.74 20.46 10.10
C VAL A 147 1.34 20.33 8.71
N VAL A 148 2.02 19.22 8.45
CA VAL A 148 2.52 18.83 7.13
C VAL A 148 1.84 17.53 6.72
N ILE A 149 1.32 17.49 5.50
CA ILE A 149 0.71 16.29 4.91
C ILE A 149 1.53 15.93 3.68
N VAL A 150 2.11 14.75 3.67
CA VAL A 150 2.93 14.22 2.59
C VAL A 150 2.08 13.26 1.78
N SER A 151 2.00 13.51 0.47
CA SER A 151 1.27 12.67 -0.47
C SER A 151 2.02 11.38 -0.80
N PRO A 152 1.31 10.33 -1.27
CA PRO A 152 1.92 9.08 -1.68
C PRO A 152 3.06 9.25 -2.70
N THR A 153 2.88 10.18 -3.64
CA THR A 153 3.86 10.48 -4.70
C THR A 153 5.13 11.11 -4.14
N GLU A 154 5.01 11.96 -3.13
CA GLU A 154 6.16 12.57 -2.45
C GLU A 154 6.92 11.52 -1.63
N VAL A 155 6.20 10.63 -0.93
CA VAL A 155 6.83 9.50 -0.21
C VAL A 155 7.65 8.63 -1.16
N ALA A 156 7.08 8.26 -2.31
CA ALA A 156 7.80 7.49 -3.33
C ALA A 156 9.05 8.22 -3.81
N SER A 157 8.93 9.52 -4.14
CA SER A 157 10.05 10.35 -4.59
C SER A 157 11.17 10.45 -3.55
N PHE A 158 10.83 10.54 -2.26
CA PHE A 158 11.82 10.54 -1.17
C PHE A 158 12.57 9.21 -1.04
N LEU A 159 11.89 8.08 -1.27
CA LEU A 159 12.52 6.77 -1.22
C LEU A 159 13.49 6.58 -2.38
N ASP A 160 13.10 6.99 -3.58
CA ASP A 160 13.95 6.94 -4.78
C ASP A 160 15.23 7.76 -4.55
N ALA A 161 15.10 9.00 -4.09
CA ALA A 161 16.24 9.88 -3.80
C ALA A 161 17.20 9.32 -2.73
N LYS A 162 16.66 8.63 -1.70
CA LYS A 162 17.49 7.99 -0.66
C LYS A 162 18.20 6.73 -1.17
N SER A 163 17.64 6.03 -2.14
CA SER A 163 18.23 4.82 -2.72
C SER A 163 19.39 5.11 -3.68
N GLU A 164 19.41 6.29 -4.30
CA GLU A 164 20.49 6.74 -5.19
C GLU A 164 21.71 7.29 -4.45
N THR A 165 21.63 7.50 -3.13
CA THR A 165 22.76 7.98 -2.34
C THR A 165 23.62 6.78 -1.91
N PRO A 166 24.87 6.62 -2.39
CA PRO A 166 25.75 5.59 -1.84
C PRO A 166 26.00 5.93 -0.37
N CYS A 167 25.72 4.97 0.50
CA CYS A 167 26.04 5.05 1.92
C CYS A 167 27.53 5.45 2.07
N PRO A 168 27.87 6.49 2.86
CA PRO A 168 29.26 6.83 3.14
C PRO A 168 30.01 5.73 3.89
#